data_AF-A0A532UNL0-F1
#
_entry.id   AF-A0A532UNL0-F1
#
_cell.length_a   1.000
_cell.length_b   1.000
_cell.length_c   1.000
_cell.angle_alpha   90.00
_cell.angle_beta   90.00
_cell.angle_gamma   90.00
#
_symmetry.space_group_name_H-M   'P 1'
#
loop_
_entity.id
_entity.type
_entity.pdbx_description
1 polymer ?
#
loop_
_entity_poly.entity_id
_entity_poly.type
_entity_poly.pdbx_seq_one_letter_code
_entity_poly.pdbx_strand_id
1 'polypeptide(L)' 'MLALLVVVPIKLLIACMIFYKAGYSWAFGLLMLVPIANIIIIFVLAFGDWPVRRELRQLKQLRT' A
#
# COMPACT_ATOMS: atom_id res chain seq x y z
N MET A 1 2.21 -26.66 -7.61
CA MET A 1 2.89 -25.67 -8.47
C MET A 1 1.94 -24.60 -9.01
N LEU A 2 0.85 -24.95 -9.72
CA LEU A 2 -0.12 -24.01 -10.32
C LEU A 2 -0.74 -22.99 -9.35
N ALA A 3 -1.05 -23.38 -8.12
CA ALA A 3 -1.63 -22.47 -7.12
C ALA A 3 -0.71 -21.27 -6.80
N LEU A 4 0.62 -21.48 -6.79
CA LEU A 4 1.58 -20.42 -6.49
C LEU A 4 1.56 -19.32 -7.57
N LEU A 5 1.40 -19.73 -8.82
CA LEU A 5 1.44 -18.86 -10.00
C LEU A 5 0.22 -17.94 -10.08
N VAL A 6 -0.88 -18.29 -9.41
CA VAL A 6 -2.12 -17.48 -9.32
C VAL A 6 -2.13 -16.62 -8.05
N VAL A 7 -1.65 -17.14 -6.92
CA VAL A 7 -1.66 -16.41 -5.64
C VAL A 7 -0.70 -15.22 -5.66
N VAL A 8 0.48 -15.35 -6.27
CA VAL A 8 1.47 -14.27 -6.34
C VAL A 8 0.95 -13.03 -7.08
N PRO A 9 0.40 -13.12 -8.31
CA PRO A 9 -0.13 -11.93 -8.99
C PRO A 9 -1.36 -11.36 -8.29
N ILE A 10 -2.18 -12.19 -7.65
CA ILE A 10 -3.31 -11.70 -6.83
C ILE A 10 -2.80 -10.88 -5.64
N LYS A 11 -1.80 -11.37 -4.91
CA LYS A 11 -1.15 -10.63 -3.80
C LYS A 11 -0.59 -9.29 -4.29
N LEU A 12 0.05 -9.29 -5.46
CA LEU A 12 0.62 -8.10 -6.08
C LEU A 12 -0.47 -7.07 -6.44
N LEU A 13 -1.56 -7.52 -7.04
CA LEU A 13 -2.71 -6.68 -7.37
C LEU A 13 -3.37 -6.09 -6.13
N ILE A 14 -3.57 -6.90 -5.09
CA ILE A 14 -4.13 -6.44 -3.81
C ILE A 14 -3.23 -5.37 -3.20
N ALA A 15 -1.91 -5.61 -3.15
CA ALA A 15 -0.95 -4.63 -2.64
C ALA A 15 -1.01 -3.32 -3.46
N CYS A 16 -1.01 -3.41 -4.79
CA CYS A 16 -1.08 -2.25 -5.67
C CYS A 16 -2.37 -1.43 -5.45
N MET A 17 -3.51 -2.11 -5.28
CA MET A 17 -4.79 -1.47 -4.98
C MET A 17 -4.81 -0.82 -3.58
N ILE A 18 -4.17 -1.44 -2.59
CA ILE A 18 -4.00 -0.86 -1.25
C ILE A 18 -3.16 0.42 -1.32
N PHE A 19 -2.05 0.42 -2.07
CA PHE A 19 -1.22 1.62 -2.22
C PHE A 19 -1.97 2.79 -2.84
N TYR A 20 -2.73 2.51 -3.89
CA TYR A 20 -3.57 3.53 -4.53
C TYR A 20 -4.60 4.10 -3.54
N LYS A 21 -5.27 3.24 -2.77
CA LYS A 21 -6.27 3.66 -1.76
C LYS A 21 -5.66 4.33 -0.53
N ALA A 22 -4.43 3.97 -0.16
CA ALA A 22 -3.75 4.55 0.98
C ALA A 22 -3.23 5.97 0.68
N GLY A 23 -3.13 6.35 -0.59
CA GLY A 23 -2.65 7.67 -1.05
C GLY A 23 -1.15 7.71 -1.32
N TYR A 24 -0.52 6.54 -1.52
CA TYR A 24 0.91 6.46 -1.81
C TYR A 24 1.21 6.70 -3.29
N SER A 25 2.37 7.28 -3.58
CA SER A 25 2.80 7.66 -4.92
C SER A 25 3.12 6.44 -5.81
N TRP A 26 3.02 6.63 -7.14
CA TRP A 26 3.49 5.70 -8.19
C TRP A 26 4.90 5.12 -7.92
N ALA A 27 5.75 5.85 -7.19
CA ALA A 27 7.11 5.42 -6.82
C ALA A 27 7.15 4.11 -6.00
N PHE A 28 6.07 3.74 -5.29
CA PHE A 28 5.99 2.43 -4.62
C PHE A 28 5.94 1.26 -5.62
N GLY A 29 5.50 1.50 -6.85
CA GLY A 29 5.58 0.53 -7.95
C GLY A 29 7.02 0.19 -8.34
N LEU A 30 7.96 1.14 -8.24
CA LEU A 30 9.40 0.86 -8.41
C LEU A 30 9.97 0.07 -7.21
N LEU A 31 9.47 0.30 -6.00
CA LEU A 31 9.91 -0.46 -4.82
C LEU A 31 9.55 -1.94 -4.95
N MET A 32 8.46 -2.30 -5.63
CA MET A 32 8.10 -3.71 -5.86
C MET A 32 9.14 -4.52 -6.64
N LEU A 33 10.05 -3.86 -7.39
CA LEU A 33 11.19 -4.51 -8.05
C LEU A 33 12.20 -5.10 -7.04
N VAL A 34 12.20 -4.59 -5.81
CA VAL A 34 13.14 -4.97 -4.76
C VAL A 34 12.43 -5.88 -3.73
N PRO A 35 12.86 -7.14 -3.55
CA PRO A 35 12.22 -8.07 -2.61
C PRO A 35 12.20 -7.56 -1.17
N ILE A 36 13.26 -6.84 -0.77
CA ILE A 36 13.39 -6.24 0.57
C ILE A 36 12.33 -5.15 0.78
N ALA A 37 12.04 -4.36 -0.25
CA ALA A 37 11.05 -3.30 -0.14
C ALA A 37 9.63 -3.86 0.06
N ASN A 38 9.29 -5.03 -0.51
CA ASN A 38 8.02 -5.71 -0.22
C ASN A 38 7.84 -6.00 1.27
N ILE A 39 8.91 -6.39 1.97
CA ILE A 39 8.87 -6.62 3.42
C ILE A 39 8.67 -5.30 4.17
N ILE A 40 9.48 -4.28 3.85
CA ILE A 40 9.40 -2.94 4.46
C ILE A 40 7.99 -2.34 4.28
N ILE A 41 7.42 -2.50 3.10
CA ILE A 41 6.06 -2.07 2.74
C ILE A 41 5.01 -2.64 3.69
N ILE A 42 5.12 -3.93 4.04
CA ILE A 42 4.17 -4.57 4.95
C ILE A 42 4.27 -3.93 6.33
N PHE A 43 5.48 -3.64 6.81
CA PHE A 43 5.68 -2.92 8.07
C PHE A 43 5.12 -1.49 8.01
N VAL A 44 5.36 -0.76 6.92
CA VAL A 44 4.84 0.60 6.73
C VAL A 44 3.32 0.62 6.61
N LEU A 45 2.71 -0.36 5.95
CA LEU A 45 1.25 -0.47 5.86
C LEU A 45 0.63 -0.85 7.20
N ALA A 46 1.28 -1.74 7.97
CA ALA A 46 0.78 -2.22 9.25
C ALA A 46 0.93 -1.16 10.37
N PHE A 47 2.07 -0.46 10.43
CA PHE A 47 2.41 0.45 11.53
C PHE A 47 2.49 1.92 11.13
N GLY A 48 2.57 2.24 9.84
CA GLY A 48 2.67 3.61 9.36
C GLY A 48 1.32 4.33 9.33
N ASP A 49 1.35 5.64 9.51
CA ASP A 49 0.17 6.49 9.37
C ASP A 49 -0.10 6.78 7.89
N TRP A 50 -1.26 6.36 7.40
CA TRP A 50 -1.57 6.43 5.96
C TRP A 50 -1.89 7.87 5.55
N PRO A 51 -1.43 8.34 4.36
CA PRO A 51 -1.70 9.69 3.91
C PRO A 51 -3.20 9.99 3.80
N VAL A 52 -4.01 9.03 3.35
CA VAL A 52 -5.48 9.16 3.34
C VAL A 52 -6.09 9.40 4.73
N ARG A 53 -5.51 8.82 5.80
CA ARG A 53 -5.98 9.08 7.17
C ARG A 53 -5.64 10.50 7.61
N ARG A 54 -4.53 11.08 7.12
CA ARG A 54 -4.19 12.49 7.37
C ARG A 54 -5.20 13.43 6.73
N GLU A 55 -5.51 13.21 5.45
CA GLU A 55 -6.52 14.00 4.74
C GLU A 55 -7.89 13.90 5.43
N LEU A 56 -8.33 12.69 5.80
CA LEU A 56 -9.59 12.51 6.53
C LEU A 56 -9.64 13.24 7.87
N ARG A 57 -8.52 13.30 8.60
CA ARG A 57 -8.42 14.08 9.85
C ARG A 57 -8.53 15.58 9.59
N GLN A 58 -7.83 16.09 8.57
CA GLN A 58 -7.91 17.50 8.17
C GLN A 58 -9.33 17.89 7.75
N LEU A 59 -9.99 17.05 6.94
CA LEU A 59 -11.38 17.26 6.53
C LEU A 59 -12.36 17.26 7.70
N LYS A 60 -12.14 16.41 8.72
CA LYS A 60 -12.96 16.43 9.95
C LYS A 60 -12.75 17.71 10.76
N GLN A 61 -11.51 18.19 10.86
CA GLN A 61 -11.21 19.43 11.58
C GLN A 61 -11.80 20.66 10.89
N LEU A 62 -11.80 20.71 9.55
CA LEU A 62 -12.45 21.80 8.79
C LEU A 62 -13.97 21.82 8.91
N ARG A 63 -14.58 20.70 9.30
CA ARG A 63 -16.04 20.57 9.45
C ARG A 63 -16.53 20.94 10.86
N THR A 64 -15.63 21.10 11.83
CA THR A 64 -15.98 21.44 13.23
C THR A 64 -15.71 22.91 13.49
#